data_AF-F9UT71-F1
#
_entry.id   AF-F9UT71-F1
#
_cell.length_a   1.000
_cell.length_b   1.000
_cell.length_c   1.000
_cell.angle_alpha   90.00
_cell.angle_beta   90.00
_cell.angle_gamma   90.00
#
_symmetry.space_group_name_H-M   'P 1'
#
loop_
_entity.id
_entity.type
_entity.pdbx_description
1 polymer ?
#
loop_
_entity_poly.entity_id
_entity_poly.type
_entity_poly.pdbx_seq_one_letter_code
_entity_poly.pdbx_strand_id
1 'polypeptide(L)'
;MKLTTKFILYLTLSFSGIVLLFGIRSMVRNSFAFEATRAQAASTSHSNSSHTKSKTRKSSVSHKTAAATATPVDWHGPSESNHPYPNVQNYPNLRIDVSVAKQRVYLKAGNKLLYTMLATTGKPGANATPKGDFVIQPERGLHFYNASLNEGANYWVSFKDHGVYLFHSVPVDASDHYIASKAALLGKRSDSHGCVRLSISDAKWMYEHIPVNTPVHIQ
;
A
#
# COMPACT_ATOMS: atom_id res chain seq x y z
N MET A 1 -35.53 55.48 -62.83
CA MET A 1 -35.24 54.73 -64.07
C MET A 1 -33.74 54.41 -64.10
N LYS A 2 -33.40 53.15 -64.36
CA LYS A 2 -32.04 52.56 -64.59
C LYS A 2 -31.16 52.23 -63.37
N LEU A 3 -31.52 51.07 -62.81
CA LEU A 3 -30.62 49.97 -62.45
C LEU A 3 -29.45 49.81 -63.45
N THR A 4 -28.21 49.62 -62.97
CA THR A 4 -27.22 48.79 -63.69
C THR A 4 -26.38 47.96 -62.72
N THR A 5 -26.71 46.68 -62.78
CA THR A 5 -26.05 45.48 -62.27
C THR A 5 -24.59 45.37 -62.71
N LYS A 6 -23.70 44.90 -61.82
CA LYS A 6 -22.49 44.15 -62.21
C LYS A 6 -22.45 42.82 -61.46
N PHE A 7 -22.54 41.76 -62.25
CA PHE A 7 -22.34 40.36 -61.89
C PHE A 7 -20.91 40.14 -61.38
N ILE A 8 -20.75 39.50 -60.23
CA ILE A 8 -19.48 38.86 -59.84
C ILE A 8 -19.74 37.35 -59.74
N LEU A 9 -18.91 36.64 -60.50
CA LEU A 9 -18.90 35.22 -60.77
C LEU A 9 -18.54 34.40 -59.52
N TYR A 10 -19.13 33.21 -59.41
CA TYR A 10 -18.89 32.19 -58.37
C TYR A 10 -17.45 31.67 -58.37
N LEU A 11 -16.89 31.40 -57.18
CA LEU A 11 -15.94 30.31 -56.98
C LEU A 11 -16.18 29.64 -55.62
N THR A 12 -16.91 28.53 -55.66
CA THR A 12 -17.06 27.59 -54.55
C THR A 12 -15.75 26.81 -54.38
N LEU A 13 -15.00 27.11 -53.33
CA LEU A 13 -13.87 26.29 -52.89
C LEU A 13 -14.32 25.39 -51.73
N SER A 14 -14.63 24.16 -52.11
CA SER A 14 -14.86 23.02 -51.24
C SER A 14 -13.58 22.72 -50.44
N PHE A 15 -13.53 23.09 -49.17
CA PHE A 15 -12.49 22.58 -48.26
C PHE A 15 -12.98 21.27 -47.63
N SER A 16 -12.97 20.21 -48.44
CA SER A 16 -12.90 18.85 -47.91
C SER A 16 -11.42 18.47 -47.93
N GLY A 17 -10.77 18.63 -46.78
CA GLY A 17 -9.32 18.47 -46.62
C GLY A 17 -8.99 18.04 -45.20
N ILE A 18 -9.19 16.75 -44.94
CA ILE A 18 -8.31 15.86 -44.15
C ILE A 18 -7.54 16.57 -43.03
N VAL A 19 -8.08 16.52 -41.80
CA VAL A 19 -7.26 16.54 -40.57
C VAL A 19 -7.31 15.14 -39.99
N LEU A 20 -6.42 14.30 -40.50
CA LEU A 20 -6.14 12.96 -40.00
C LEU A 20 -4.66 12.91 -39.65
N LEU A 21 -4.24 13.65 -38.62
CA LEU A 21 -2.87 13.62 -38.11
C LEU A 21 -2.87 13.70 -36.58
N PHE A 22 -2.65 12.52 -35.99
CA PHE A 22 -1.97 12.29 -34.71
C PHE A 22 -2.62 12.75 -33.40
N GLY A 23 -3.74 12.12 -33.04
CA GLY A 23 -4.05 11.88 -31.64
C GLY A 23 -3.20 10.72 -31.10
N ILE A 24 -1.91 10.95 -30.83
CA ILE A 24 -1.15 10.03 -29.96
C ILE A 24 -1.81 10.15 -28.58
N ARG A 25 -2.57 9.12 -28.19
CA ARG A 25 -2.92 8.92 -26.78
C ARG A 25 -1.61 8.88 -26.00
N SER A 26 -1.31 9.96 -25.29
CA SER A 26 -0.32 9.92 -24.21
C SER A 26 -0.83 8.94 -23.16
N MET A 27 -0.45 7.67 -23.29
CA MET A 27 -0.33 6.78 -22.15
C MET A 27 0.79 7.37 -21.29
N VAL A 28 0.42 8.23 -20.36
CA VAL A 28 1.28 8.55 -19.23
C VAL A 28 1.36 7.27 -18.39
N ARG A 29 2.32 6.42 -18.71
CA ARG A 29 2.83 5.42 -17.79
C ARG A 29 3.56 6.21 -16.72
N ASN A 30 2.88 6.52 -15.61
CA ASN A 30 3.56 6.95 -14.40
C ASN A 30 4.38 5.78 -13.87
N SER A 31 5.59 5.61 -14.41
CA SER A 31 6.64 4.86 -13.75
C SER A 31 7.19 5.77 -12.65
N PHE A 32 6.55 5.75 -11.48
CA PHE A 32 7.19 6.29 -10.28
C PHE A 32 8.35 5.35 -9.93
N ALA A 33 9.56 5.78 -10.25
CA ALA A 33 10.77 5.13 -9.81
C ALA A 33 10.84 5.27 -8.28
N PHE A 34 10.66 4.16 -7.58
CA PHE A 34 10.97 4.03 -6.17
C PHE A 34 12.49 3.98 -6.03
N GLU A 35 13.11 5.13 -5.78
CA GLU A 35 14.54 5.21 -5.46
C GLU A 35 14.72 4.70 -4.01
N ALA A 36 15.17 3.46 -3.87
CA ALA A 36 15.56 2.92 -2.57
C ALA A 36 16.92 3.54 -2.17
N THR A 37 16.91 4.65 -1.43
CA THR A 37 18.14 5.23 -0.88
C THR A 37 18.81 4.24 0.07
N ARG A 38 19.86 3.56 -0.41
CA ARG A 38 20.76 2.72 0.39
C ARG A 38 21.70 3.62 1.19
N ALA A 39 21.51 3.70 2.50
CA ALA A 39 22.54 4.21 3.40
C ALA A 39 23.67 3.18 3.51
N GLN A 40 24.82 3.50 2.92
CA GLN A 40 26.07 2.77 3.03
C GLN A 40 26.72 3.11 4.38
N ALA A 41 26.89 2.11 5.25
CA ALA A 41 27.81 2.20 6.38
C ALA A 41 28.89 1.12 6.20
N ALA A 42 30.09 1.58 5.86
CA ALA A 42 31.30 0.78 5.89
C ALA A 42 31.66 0.46 7.35
N SER A 43 32.04 -0.79 7.61
CA SER A 43 32.97 -1.09 8.70
C SER A 43 33.78 -2.33 8.37
N THR A 44 35.05 -2.09 8.10
CA THR A 44 36.13 -3.07 8.12
C THR A 44 36.38 -3.49 9.56
N SER A 45 36.38 -4.79 9.86
CA SER A 45 37.29 -5.34 10.86
C SER A 45 37.50 -6.84 10.66
N HIS A 46 38.76 -7.20 10.47
CA HIS A 46 39.27 -8.55 10.65
C HIS A 46 39.34 -8.86 12.15
N SER A 47 38.99 -10.08 12.57
CA SER A 47 39.77 -10.81 13.57
C SER A 47 39.45 -12.31 13.56
N ASN A 48 40.51 -13.08 13.79
CA ASN A 48 40.64 -14.52 13.64
C ASN A 48 40.03 -15.32 14.80
N SER A 49 39.65 -16.56 14.46
CA SER A 49 39.65 -17.81 15.24
C SER A 49 39.54 -17.77 16.77
N SER A 50 38.64 -18.61 17.32
CA SER A 50 39.08 -19.76 18.13
C SER A 50 37.91 -20.69 18.51
N HIS A 51 38.19 -21.98 18.35
CA HIS A 51 37.48 -23.09 18.97
C HIS A 51 37.47 -22.95 20.50
N THR A 52 36.34 -23.26 21.13
CA THR A 52 36.34 -24.08 22.35
C THR A 52 35.00 -24.76 22.57
N LYS A 53 35.05 -26.10 22.63
CA LYS A 53 33.98 -26.96 23.14
C LYS A 53 33.90 -26.80 24.65
N SER A 54 32.70 -26.65 25.20
CA SER A 54 32.41 -27.18 26.54
C SER A 54 30.96 -27.62 26.66
N LYS A 55 30.80 -28.82 27.23
CA LYS A 55 29.57 -29.58 27.42
C LYS A 55 28.80 -29.05 28.63
N THR A 56 27.49 -28.87 28.51
CA THR A 56 26.62 -28.89 29.70
C THR A 56 25.26 -29.55 29.41
N ARG A 57 25.10 -30.72 30.02
CA ARG A 57 23.90 -31.40 30.57
C ARG A 57 22.51 -31.15 29.97
N LYS A 58 21.92 -32.28 29.51
CA LYS A 58 20.48 -32.54 29.40
C LYS A 58 19.75 -32.22 30.70
N SER A 59 18.70 -31.43 30.59
CA SER A 59 17.49 -31.53 31.41
C SER A 59 16.30 -31.18 30.52
N SER A 60 15.63 -32.23 30.07
CA SER A 60 14.36 -32.22 29.36
C SER A 60 13.24 -31.82 30.31
N VAL A 61 12.65 -30.65 30.11
CA VAL A 61 11.29 -30.37 30.57
C VAL A 61 10.49 -29.94 29.35
N SER A 62 9.71 -30.90 28.84
CA SER A 62 8.77 -30.72 27.76
C SER A 62 7.60 -29.88 28.29
N HIS A 63 7.68 -28.57 28.14
CA HIS A 63 6.47 -27.76 28.09
C HIS A 63 5.87 -27.93 26.70
N LYS A 64 4.96 -28.90 26.57
CA LYS A 64 4.01 -28.94 25.47
C LYS A 64 3.15 -27.67 25.56
N THR A 65 3.61 -26.59 24.95
CA THR A 65 2.71 -25.47 24.61
C THR A 65 1.77 -26.00 23.55
N ALA A 66 0.52 -26.24 23.92
CA ALA A 66 -0.54 -26.51 22.98
C ALA A 66 -0.56 -25.35 21.97
N ALA A 67 -0.14 -25.62 20.75
CA ALA A 67 -0.34 -24.71 19.64
C ALA A 67 -1.86 -24.58 19.48
N ALA A 68 -2.42 -23.48 19.97
CA ALA A 68 -3.77 -23.09 19.63
C ALA A 68 -3.82 -23.03 18.11
N THR A 69 -4.59 -23.92 17.50
CA THR A 69 -4.82 -23.98 16.06
C THR A 69 -5.53 -22.70 15.66
N ALA A 70 -4.75 -21.65 15.37
CA ALA A 70 -5.28 -20.40 14.88
C ALA A 70 -6.00 -20.70 13.57
N THR A 71 -7.27 -20.32 13.49
CA THR A 71 -8.00 -20.37 12.24
C THR A 71 -7.19 -19.62 11.17
N PRO A 72 -7.09 -20.16 9.94
CA PRO A 72 -6.46 -19.45 8.84
C PRO A 72 -7.11 -18.07 8.69
N VAL A 73 -6.28 -17.04 8.54
CA VAL A 73 -6.78 -15.68 8.30
C VAL A 73 -7.41 -15.67 6.91
N ASP A 74 -8.68 -15.28 6.81
CA ASP A 74 -9.29 -14.92 5.53
C ASP A 74 -8.78 -13.53 5.14
N TRP A 75 -7.85 -13.50 4.18
CA TRP A 75 -7.23 -12.27 3.69
C TRP A 75 -7.90 -11.74 2.41
N HIS A 76 -8.92 -12.42 1.88
CA HIS A 76 -9.76 -11.86 0.82
C HIS A 76 -10.82 -10.95 1.42
N GLY A 77 -11.45 -11.42 2.50
CA GLY A 77 -12.54 -10.74 3.18
C GLY A 77 -12.14 -9.57 4.10
N PRO A 78 -13.14 -8.88 4.65
CA PRO A 78 -12.96 -7.91 5.74
C PRO A 78 -12.35 -8.55 6.99
N SER A 79 -11.53 -7.79 7.72
CA SER A 79 -10.94 -8.27 8.98
C SER A 79 -11.98 -8.52 10.09
N GLU A 80 -13.07 -7.74 10.12
CA GLU A 80 -14.22 -7.95 10.99
C GLU A 80 -15.44 -8.33 10.13
N SER A 81 -15.61 -9.63 9.84
CA SER A 81 -16.63 -10.13 8.91
C SER A 81 -18.08 -9.85 9.31
N ASN A 82 -18.35 -9.69 10.62
CA ASN A 82 -19.68 -9.42 11.16
C ASN A 82 -19.89 -7.95 11.54
N HIS A 83 -18.94 -7.07 11.21
CA HIS A 83 -19.02 -5.64 11.51
C HIS A 83 -18.87 -4.85 10.21
N PRO A 84 -19.86 -4.07 9.79
CA PRO A 84 -19.72 -3.27 8.57
C PRO A 84 -18.65 -2.19 8.73
N TYR A 85 -17.99 -1.84 7.63
CA TYR A 85 -17.11 -0.68 7.62
C TYR A 85 -17.87 0.61 7.96
N PRO A 86 -17.22 1.58 8.63
CA PRO A 86 -17.85 2.87 8.93
C PRO A 86 -18.10 3.66 7.65
N ASN A 87 -19.21 4.39 7.61
CA ASN A 87 -19.40 5.46 6.63
C ASN A 87 -18.59 6.69 7.10
N VAL A 88 -17.51 7.05 6.39
CA VAL A 88 -16.55 8.07 6.85
C VAL A 88 -17.16 9.47 6.95
N GLN A 89 -18.23 9.73 6.20
CA GLN A 89 -18.95 11.00 6.15
C GLN A 89 -19.67 11.29 7.48
N ASN A 90 -19.97 10.24 8.26
CA ASN A 90 -20.55 10.38 9.59
C ASN A 90 -19.49 10.71 10.68
N TYR A 91 -18.20 10.72 10.32
CA TYR A 91 -17.08 10.86 11.26
C TYR A 91 -16.05 11.87 10.72
N PRO A 92 -16.33 13.18 10.78
CA PRO A 92 -15.41 14.21 10.27
C PRO A 92 -14.07 14.29 11.03
N ASN A 93 -14.02 13.72 12.24
CA ASN A 93 -12.81 13.59 13.06
C ASN A 93 -12.23 12.15 13.04
N LEU A 94 -12.51 11.39 11.98
CA LEU A 94 -11.93 10.06 11.79
C LEU A 94 -10.40 10.16 11.73
N ARG A 95 -9.74 9.21 12.38
CA ARG A 95 -8.30 9.01 12.32
C ARG A 95 -7.96 7.53 12.23
N ILE A 96 -6.75 7.25 11.81
CA ILE A 96 -6.17 5.93 11.71
C ILE A 96 -5.10 5.77 12.77
N ASP A 97 -5.24 4.77 13.66
CA ASP A 97 -4.15 4.37 14.56
C ASP A 97 -3.57 3.05 14.06
N VAL A 98 -2.26 2.99 13.82
CA VAL A 98 -1.54 1.75 13.49
C VAL A 98 -0.75 1.31 14.71
N SER A 99 -0.98 0.08 15.15
CA SER A 99 -0.15 -0.55 16.17
C SER A 99 0.77 -1.57 15.53
N VAL A 100 2.06 -1.24 15.48
CA VAL A 100 3.15 -2.14 15.07
C VAL A 100 3.24 -3.30 16.06
N ALA A 101 3.10 -3.06 17.36
CA ALA A 101 3.17 -4.13 18.36
C ALA A 101 2.03 -5.16 18.19
N LYS A 102 0.81 -4.69 17.90
CA LYS A 102 -0.37 -5.56 17.78
C LYS A 102 -0.63 -6.04 16.35
N GLN A 103 0.07 -5.47 15.36
CA GLN A 103 -0.19 -5.74 13.94
C GLN A 103 -1.67 -5.46 13.59
N ARG A 104 -2.13 -4.26 13.92
CA ARG A 104 -3.51 -3.80 13.71
C ARG A 104 -3.53 -2.38 13.17
N VAL A 105 -4.52 -2.09 12.34
CA VAL A 105 -4.95 -0.73 12.02
C VAL A 105 -6.33 -0.51 12.61
N TYR A 106 -6.54 0.63 13.25
CA TYR A 106 -7.80 1.00 13.90
C TYR A 106 -8.36 2.26 13.24
N LEU A 107 -9.60 2.20 12.81
CA LEU A 107 -10.36 3.39 12.43
C LEU A 107 -11.07 3.93 13.66
N LYS A 108 -10.86 5.21 13.99
CA LYS A 108 -11.36 5.80 15.24
C LYS A 108 -11.96 7.17 15.02
N ALA A 109 -12.98 7.51 15.81
CA ALA A 109 -13.48 8.87 15.96
C ALA A 109 -13.33 9.29 17.42
N GLY A 110 -12.31 10.09 17.73
CA GLY A 110 -11.90 10.36 19.11
C GLY A 110 -11.55 9.06 19.87
N ASN A 111 -12.25 8.78 20.95
CA ASN A 111 -12.06 7.55 21.75
C ASN A 111 -12.87 6.35 21.24
N LYS A 112 -13.80 6.56 20.30
CA LYS A 112 -14.63 5.50 19.74
C LYS A 112 -13.83 4.70 18.71
N LEU A 113 -13.70 3.40 18.93
CA LEU A 113 -13.25 2.46 17.91
C LEU A 113 -14.39 2.20 16.93
N LEU A 114 -14.13 2.40 15.64
CA LEU A 114 -15.11 2.20 14.57
C LEU A 114 -14.89 0.89 13.82
N TYR A 115 -13.64 0.45 13.67
CA TYR A 115 -13.29 -0.77 12.94
C TYR A 115 -11.85 -1.19 13.24
N THR A 116 -11.59 -2.50 13.19
CA THR A 116 -10.24 -3.05 13.29
C THR A 116 -9.86 -3.82 12.02
N MET A 117 -8.72 -3.46 11.43
CA MET A 117 -8.10 -4.21 10.34
C MET A 117 -6.90 -5.01 10.88
N LEU A 118 -6.77 -6.27 10.43
CA LEU A 118 -5.54 -7.04 10.57
C LEU A 118 -4.48 -6.44 9.65
N ALA A 119 -3.26 -6.32 10.16
CA ALA A 119 -2.17 -5.72 9.38
C ALA A 119 -0.89 -6.54 9.45
N THR A 120 0.00 -6.32 8.47
CA THR A 120 1.41 -6.74 8.54
C THR A 120 2.28 -5.51 8.26
N THR A 121 2.96 -5.00 9.28
CA THR A 121 3.84 -3.83 9.18
C THR A 121 5.29 -4.23 8.82
N GLY A 122 6.14 -3.22 8.68
CA GLY A 122 7.55 -3.33 8.37
C GLY A 122 8.34 -4.06 9.45
N LYS A 123 9.29 -4.90 9.02
CA LYS A 123 10.20 -5.61 9.92
C LYS A 123 11.06 -4.60 10.71
N PRO A 124 11.37 -4.85 11.98
CA PRO A 124 12.30 -4.01 12.74
C PRO A 124 13.65 -3.81 12.00
N GLY A 125 14.29 -2.66 12.26
CA GLY A 125 15.54 -2.28 11.59
C GLY A 125 15.27 -1.44 10.33
N ALA A 126 16.03 -1.68 9.26
CA ALA A 126 15.99 -0.86 8.04
C ALA A 126 14.64 -0.87 7.31
N ASN A 127 13.81 -1.88 7.54
CA ASN A 127 12.50 -2.06 6.91
C ASN A 127 11.34 -1.66 7.84
N ALA A 128 11.62 -0.97 8.94
CA ALA A 128 10.60 -0.68 9.95
C ALA A 128 9.57 0.30 9.39
N THR A 129 8.29 0.07 9.69
CA THR A 129 7.27 1.10 9.44
C THR A 129 7.62 2.30 10.33
N PRO A 130 7.74 3.51 9.77
CA PRO A 130 8.08 4.70 10.54
C PRO A 130 6.98 4.97 11.56
N LYS A 131 7.38 5.22 12.81
CA LYS A 131 6.48 5.63 13.89
C LYS A 131 6.34 7.15 13.90
N GLY A 132 5.21 7.64 14.40
CA GLY A 132 4.90 9.07 14.48
C GLY A 132 3.55 9.41 13.88
N ASP A 133 3.36 10.70 13.64
CA ASP A 133 2.14 11.28 13.12
C ASP A 133 2.30 11.65 11.64
N PHE A 134 1.33 11.22 10.85
CA PHE A 134 1.26 11.41 9.41
C PHE A 134 -0.17 11.76 9.00
N VAL A 135 -0.37 11.91 7.69
CA VAL A 135 -1.70 12.07 7.09
C VAL A 135 -1.79 11.24 5.83
N ILE A 136 -2.99 10.79 5.48
CA ILE A 136 -3.24 10.23 4.15
C ILE A 136 -2.92 11.29 3.10
N GLN A 137 -2.05 10.92 2.16
CA GLN A 137 -1.62 11.78 1.06
C GLN A 137 -2.53 11.59 -0.18
N PRO A 138 -2.44 12.49 -1.18
CA PRO A 138 -3.24 12.38 -2.40
C PRO A 138 -2.97 11.12 -3.22
N GLU A 139 -1.76 10.58 -3.17
CA GLU A 139 -1.33 9.46 -4.02
C GLU A 139 -2.01 8.15 -3.59
N ARG A 140 -2.68 7.51 -4.55
CA ARG A 140 -3.28 6.19 -4.41
C ARG A 140 -3.42 5.55 -5.80
N GLY A 141 -3.59 4.24 -5.85
CA GLY A 141 -3.75 3.54 -7.12
C GLY A 141 -4.20 2.10 -6.98
N LEU A 142 -4.61 1.52 -8.11
CA LEU A 142 -5.16 0.17 -8.15
C LEU A 142 -4.11 -0.91 -8.00
N HIS A 143 -2.91 -0.70 -8.54
CA HIS A 143 -1.83 -1.69 -8.57
C HIS A 143 -0.46 -0.99 -8.61
N PHE A 144 0.57 -1.66 -8.07
CA PHE A 144 1.98 -1.38 -8.35
C PHE A 144 2.78 -2.68 -8.32
N TYR A 145 3.96 -2.68 -8.95
CA TYR A 145 4.92 -3.76 -8.84
C TYR A 145 6.34 -3.23 -8.72
N ASN A 146 7.11 -3.73 -7.74
CA ASN A 146 8.52 -3.40 -7.53
C ASN A 146 9.40 -4.60 -7.88
N ALA A 147 10.04 -4.54 -9.04
CA ALA A 147 10.91 -5.60 -9.53
C ALA A 147 12.12 -5.90 -8.61
N SER A 148 12.63 -4.89 -7.89
CA SER A 148 13.76 -5.09 -6.96
C SER A 148 13.38 -5.90 -5.72
N LEU A 149 12.11 -5.87 -5.33
CA LEU A 149 11.58 -6.64 -4.21
C LEU A 149 10.85 -7.92 -4.66
N ASN A 150 10.63 -8.07 -5.98
CA ASN A 150 9.78 -9.10 -6.57
C ASN A 150 8.38 -9.17 -5.91
N GLU A 151 7.86 -8.01 -5.51
CA GLU A 151 6.57 -7.87 -4.84
C GLU A 151 5.85 -6.65 -5.43
N GLY A 152 4.55 -6.81 -5.68
CA GLY A 152 3.60 -5.74 -5.92
C GLY A 152 2.48 -5.75 -4.90
N ALA A 153 1.48 -4.88 -5.07
CA ALA A 153 0.22 -4.97 -4.35
C ALA A 153 -0.89 -4.19 -5.04
N ASN A 154 -2.12 -4.43 -4.57
CA ASN A 154 -3.33 -3.77 -5.05
C ASN A 154 -3.89 -2.79 -4.01
N TYR A 155 -4.70 -1.83 -4.48
CA TYR A 155 -5.43 -0.85 -3.66
C TYR A 155 -4.54 -0.09 -2.68
N TRP A 156 -3.54 0.61 -3.21
CA TRP A 156 -2.57 1.31 -2.37
C TRP A 156 -2.99 2.76 -2.09
N VAL A 157 -2.68 3.24 -0.88
CA VAL A 157 -2.89 4.62 -0.42
C VAL A 157 -1.63 5.11 0.29
N SER A 158 -1.09 6.25 -0.12
CA SER A 158 0.12 6.82 0.48
C SER A 158 -0.18 7.53 1.80
N PHE A 159 0.72 7.38 2.77
CA PHE A 159 0.68 8.14 4.03
C PHE A 159 1.99 8.89 4.33
N LYS A 160 3.09 8.59 3.64
CA LYS A 160 4.38 9.27 3.83
C LYS A 160 5.25 9.20 2.57
N ASP A 161 6.01 10.27 2.35
CA ASP A 161 7.02 10.40 1.29
C ASP A 161 6.48 10.16 -0.13
N HIS A 162 5.21 10.53 -0.39
CA HIS A 162 4.62 10.61 -1.73
C HIS A 162 4.72 9.31 -2.54
N GLY A 163 4.25 8.21 -1.95
CA GLY A 163 4.19 6.90 -2.60
C GLY A 163 5.25 5.90 -2.13
N VAL A 164 6.12 6.27 -1.19
CA VAL A 164 7.13 5.36 -0.62
C VAL A 164 6.54 4.49 0.49
N TYR A 165 5.77 5.08 1.41
CA TYR A 165 5.11 4.33 2.48
C TYR A 165 3.60 4.31 2.30
N LEU A 166 3.08 3.10 2.16
CA LEU A 166 1.75 2.84 1.69
C LEU A 166 0.97 1.98 2.69
N PHE A 167 -0.33 2.19 2.76
CA PHE A 167 -1.26 1.12 3.05
C PHE A 167 -1.61 0.40 1.75
N HIS A 168 -1.64 -0.92 1.71
CA HIS A 168 -2.01 -1.68 0.52
C HIS A 168 -2.45 -3.12 0.87
N SER A 169 -3.00 -3.85 -0.10
CA SER A 169 -3.38 -5.26 0.11
C SER A 169 -2.17 -6.17 0.36
N VAL A 170 -2.40 -7.42 0.75
CA VAL A 170 -1.35 -8.45 0.76
C VAL A 170 -0.63 -8.51 -0.60
N PRO A 171 0.69 -8.80 -0.62
CA PRO A 171 1.48 -8.61 -1.82
C PRO A 171 1.12 -9.60 -2.92
N VAL A 172 1.36 -9.20 -4.16
CA VAL A 172 1.27 -10.01 -5.36
C VAL A 172 2.66 -10.26 -5.97
N ASP A 173 2.79 -11.32 -6.75
CA ASP A 173 3.99 -11.61 -7.53
C ASP A 173 4.00 -10.85 -8.89
N ALA A 174 4.99 -11.12 -9.73
CA ALA A 174 5.15 -10.51 -11.05
C ALA A 174 4.00 -10.82 -12.03
N SER A 175 3.20 -11.84 -11.74
CA SER A 175 2.03 -12.27 -12.54
C SER A 175 0.71 -11.83 -11.90
N ASP A 176 0.76 -10.93 -10.91
CA ASP A 176 -0.39 -10.42 -10.15
C ASP A 176 -1.12 -11.51 -9.34
N HIS A 177 -0.45 -12.61 -9.01
CA HIS A 177 -1.00 -13.60 -8.09
C HIS A 177 -0.68 -13.23 -6.64
N TYR A 178 -1.70 -13.26 -5.78
CA TYR A 178 -1.52 -13.00 -4.34
C TYR A 178 -0.62 -14.04 -3.68
N ILE A 179 0.36 -13.55 -2.91
CA ILE A 179 1.33 -14.39 -2.20
C ILE A 179 0.72 -14.83 -0.86
N ALA A 180 -0.05 -15.93 -0.88
CA ALA A 180 -0.80 -16.43 0.27
C ALA A 180 0.04 -16.63 1.54
N SER A 181 1.32 -17.00 1.41
CA SER A 181 2.23 -17.17 2.55
C SER A 181 2.53 -15.87 3.29
N LYS A 182 2.58 -14.73 2.58
CA LYS A 182 2.69 -13.38 3.15
C LYS A 182 1.36 -12.94 3.75
N ALA A 183 0.27 -13.26 3.07
CA ALA A 183 -1.08 -12.93 3.52
C ALA A 183 -1.44 -13.60 4.86
N ALA A 184 -0.98 -14.84 5.06
CA ALA A 184 -1.17 -15.60 6.30
C ALA A 184 -0.54 -14.96 7.56
N LEU A 185 0.31 -13.92 7.39
CA LEU A 185 0.96 -13.19 8.48
C LEU A 185 0.12 -12.02 9.02
N LEU A 186 -0.95 -11.63 8.33
CA LEU A 186 -1.85 -10.56 8.76
C LEU A 186 -2.25 -10.76 10.21
N GLY A 187 -1.99 -9.72 11.00
CA GLY A 187 -2.33 -9.67 12.42
C GLY A 187 -1.46 -10.52 13.35
N LYS A 188 -0.39 -11.15 12.85
CA LYS A 188 0.46 -12.07 13.64
C LYS A 188 1.84 -11.49 13.94
N ARG A 189 2.52 -10.94 12.94
CA ARG A 189 3.88 -10.36 13.08
C ARG A 189 4.21 -9.44 11.92
N SER A 190 5.17 -8.54 12.14
CA SER A 190 5.74 -7.69 11.08
C SER A 190 6.54 -8.50 10.06
N ASP A 191 6.36 -8.24 8.76
CA ASP A 191 7.10 -8.89 7.67
C ASP A 191 7.20 -8.06 6.37
N SER A 192 6.83 -6.78 6.37
CA SER A 192 6.91 -5.92 5.18
C SER A 192 8.24 -5.15 5.07
N HIS A 193 8.37 -4.38 3.99
CA HIS A 193 9.48 -3.47 3.69
C HIS A 193 9.19 -2.02 4.10
N GLY A 194 8.29 -1.81 5.07
CA GLY A 194 7.94 -0.48 5.61
C GLY A 194 6.46 -0.16 5.47
N CYS A 195 5.81 -0.62 4.40
CA CYS A 195 4.38 -0.45 4.17
C CYS A 195 3.50 -1.22 5.17
N VAL A 196 2.24 -0.82 5.29
CA VAL A 196 1.23 -1.52 6.09
C VAL A 196 0.37 -2.37 5.15
N ARG A 197 0.59 -3.69 5.17
CA ARG A 197 -0.18 -4.65 4.38
C ARG A 197 -1.50 -4.99 5.09
N LEU A 198 -2.59 -5.09 4.35
CA LEU A 198 -3.94 -5.39 4.85
C LEU A 198 -4.60 -6.50 4.04
N SER A 199 -5.78 -6.98 4.48
CA SER A 199 -6.60 -7.84 3.63
C SER A 199 -7.01 -7.11 2.34
N ILE A 200 -7.42 -7.86 1.32
CA ILE A 200 -7.85 -7.28 0.04
C ILE A 200 -9.03 -6.33 0.25
N SER A 201 -10.04 -6.76 1.01
CA SER A 201 -11.22 -5.95 1.28
C SER A 201 -10.90 -4.70 2.10
N ASP A 202 -10.04 -4.80 3.12
CA ASP A 202 -9.66 -3.65 3.95
C ASP A 202 -8.88 -2.59 3.15
N ALA A 203 -7.92 -3.04 2.32
CA ALA A 203 -7.13 -2.16 1.46
C ALA A 203 -8.02 -1.47 0.41
N LYS A 204 -8.92 -2.24 -0.23
CA LYS A 204 -9.90 -1.69 -1.18
C LYS A 204 -10.81 -0.66 -0.51
N TRP A 205 -11.31 -0.96 0.70
CA TRP A 205 -12.14 -0.01 1.43
C TRP A 205 -11.41 1.30 1.70
N MET A 206 -10.15 1.25 2.17
CA MET A 206 -9.37 2.47 2.37
C MET A 206 -9.14 3.21 1.07
N TYR A 207 -8.71 2.53 0.00
CA TYR A 207 -8.48 3.13 -1.32
C TYR A 207 -9.69 3.96 -1.79
N GLU A 208 -10.89 3.41 -1.65
CA GLU A 208 -12.14 4.02 -2.12
C GLU A 208 -12.69 5.10 -1.18
N HIS A 209 -12.56 4.92 0.14
CA HIS A 209 -13.34 5.71 1.10
C HIS A 209 -12.50 6.65 1.95
N ILE A 210 -11.20 6.39 2.15
CA ILE A 210 -10.42 7.19 3.11
C ILE A 210 -10.10 8.58 2.54
N PRO A 211 -10.53 9.67 3.19
CA PRO A 211 -10.24 11.02 2.71
C PRO A 211 -8.75 11.34 2.77
N VAL A 212 -8.28 12.15 1.82
CA VAL A 212 -6.98 12.83 1.93
C VAL A 212 -6.97 13.69 3.19
N ASN A 213 -5.80 13.87 3.81
CA ASN A 213 -5.59 14.55 5.09
C ASN A 213 -6.18 13.84 6.32
N THR A 214 -6.69 12.61 6.19
CA THR A 214 -7.06 11.81 7.35
C THR A 214 -5.81 11.58 8.23
N PRO A 215 -5.83 11.92 9.54
CA PRO A 215 -4.69 11.71 10.42
C PRO A 215 -4.34 10.23 10.58
N VAL A 216 -3.05 9.94 10.60
CA VAL A 216 -2.50 8.59 10.80
C VAL A 216 -1.47 8.65 11.93
N HIS A 217 -1.69 7.90 13.00
CA HIS A 217 -0.74 7.77 14.11
C HIS A 217 -0.18 6.34 14.15
N ILE A 218 1.14 6.18 14.11
CA ILE A 218 1.81 4.87 14.08
C ILE A 218 2.69 4.68 15.33
N GLN A 219 2.45 3.58 16.07
CA GLN A 219 3.09 3.25 17.34
C GLN A 219 3.50 1.78 17.50
#